data_AF-A0A7R9JS96-F1
#
_entry.id   AF-A0A7R9JS96-F1
#
_cell.length_a   1.000
_cell.length_b   1.000
_cell.length_c   1.000
_cell.angle_alpha   90.00
_cell.angle_beta   90.00
_cell.angle_gamma   90.00
#
_symmetry.space_group_name_H-M   'P 1'
#
loop_
_entity.id
_entity.type
_entity.pdbx_description
1 polymer ?
#
loop_
_entity_poly.entity_id
_entity_poly.type
_entity_poly.pdbx_seq_one_letter_code
_entity_poly.pdbx_strand_id
1 'polypeptide(L)'
;MEVVETNKLENSEDEVKKSYAGIPEAAFVDDVDAFMSLDDNVGDVDKVLKRLDEQHSKYKFMEYNLLSKRRRLKLQIPELENSLEMIKFLQKQSGLTREIEMQYMLSDQVYVKAVVPPTDKVCLWLGVSES
;
A
#
# COMPACT_ATOMS: atom_id res chain seq x y z
N MET A 1 -14.74 -60.09 -13.83
CA MET A 1 -15.12 -60.28 -12.42
C MET A 1 -13.82 -60.63 -11.71
N GLU A 2 -13.16 -59.78 -10.94
CA GLU A 2 -13.54 -58.55 -10.23
C GLU A 2 -12.46 -57.49 -10.45
N VAL A 3 -12.90 -56.24 -10.43
CA VAL A 3 -12.06 -55.04 -10.35
C VAL A 3 -11.94 -54.76 -8.86
N VAL A 4 -10.71 -54.70 -8.32
CA VAL A 4 -10.47 -54.16 -6.98
C VAL A 4 -9.54 -52.98 -7.12
N GLU A 5 -10.16 -51.81 -7.04
CA GLU A 5 -9.55 -50.50 -7.04
C GLU A 5 -8.96 -50.13 -5.67
N THR A 6 -7.83 -49.43 -5.78
CA THR A 6 -7.33 -48.33 -4.94
C THR A 6 -7.09 -48.55 -3.45
N ASN A 7 -5.82 -48.44 -3.09
CA ASN A 7 -5.40 -47.54 -2.00
C ASN A 7 -3.94 -47.15 -2.24
N LYS A 8 -3.64 -45.84 -2.23
CA LYS A 8 -2.80 -45.19 -1.20
C LYS A 8 -2.19 -43.87 -1.71
N LEU A 9 -2.76 -42.78 -1.19
CA LEU A 9 -2.10 -41.53 -0.78
C LEU A 9 -1.22 -40.81 -1.82
N GLU A 10 -1.82 -39.85 -2.52
CA GLU A 10 -1.12 -38.59 -2.83
C GLU A 10 -1.84 -37.48 -2.07
N ASN A 11 -1.21 -37.06 -0.97
CA ASN A 11 -1.54 -35.85 -0.22
C ASN A 11 -1.51 -34.68 -1.19
N SER A 12 -2.65 -34.07 -1.44
CA SER A 12 -2.75 -32.80 -2.14
C SER A 12 -1.97 -31.75 -1.37
N GLU A 13 -0.98 -31.19 -2.05
CA GLU A 13 -0.21 -30.03 -1.63
C GLU A 13 -1.17 -28.90 -1.22
N ASP A 14 -1.36 -28.69 0.08
CA ASP A 14 -2.05 -27.51 0.59
C ASP A 14 -1.24 -26.28 0.21
N GLU A 15 -1.67 -25.68 -0.89
CA GLU A 15 -1.12 -24.52 -1.52
C GLU A 15 -0.88 -23.42 -0.49
N VAL A 16 0.39 -23.11 -0.25
CA VAL A 16 0.81 -21.80 0.25
C VAL A 16 0.53 -20.77 -0.86
N LYS A 17 -0.76 -20.51 -1.10
CA LYS A 17 -1.26 -19.46 -1.99
C LYS A 17 -0.84 -18.13 -1.36
N LYS A 18 0.24 -17.57 -1.91
CA LYS A 18 0.87 -16.33 -1.48
C LYS A 18 -0.17 -15.22 -1.39
N SER A 19 -0.61 -14.90 -0.18
CA SER A 19 -1.44 -13.74 0.08
C SER A 19 -0.65 -12.47 -0.25
N TYR A 20 -1.00 -11.80 -1.34
CA TYR A 20 -0.43 -10.49 -1.63
C TYR A 20 -0.76 -9.57 -0.45
N ALA A 21 0.28 -9.12 0.26
CA ALA A 21 0.19 -8.30 1.47
C ALA A 21 -0.44 -8.95 2.73
N GLY A 22 -0.47 -10.28 2.85
CA GLY A 22 -0.96 -10.96 4.06
C GLY A 22 -2.48 -11.01 4.19
N ILE A 23 -3.22 -10.67 3.13
CA ILE A 23 -4.68 -10.71 3.06
C ILE A 23 -5.12 -12.14 2.75
N PRO A 24 -5.85 -12.85 3.62
CA PRO A 24 -6.39 -14.16 3.31
C PRO A 24 -7.32 -14.09 2.09
N GLU A 25 -7.33 -15.15 1.28
CA GLU A 25 -8.29 -15.25 0.18
C GLU A 25 -9.70 -15.47 0.75
N ALA A 26 -10.66 -14.69 0.25
CA ALA A 26 -12.06 -14.84 0.66
C ALA A 26 -12.72 -15.94 -0.17
N ALA A 27 -13.12 -17.04 0.48
CA ALA A 27 -13.98 -18.04 -0.13
C ALA A 27 -15.40 -17.48 -0.25
N PHE A 28 -15.95 -17.45 -1.47
CA PHE A 28 -17.34 -17.08 -1.70
C PHE A 28 -18.22 -18.31 -1.45
N VAL A 29 -19.33 -18.14 -0.73
CA VAL A 29 -20.29 -19.20 -0.45
C VAL A 29 -21.53 -18.97 -1.32
N ASP A 30 -21.61 -19.71 -2.42
CA ASP A 30 -22.77 -19.68 -3.33
C ASP A 30 -23.95 -20.49 -2.77
N ASP A 31 -23.66 -21.67 -2.21
CA ASP A 31 -24.65 -22.57 -1.62
C ASP A 31 -24.32 -22.81 -0.13
N VAL A 32 -25.22 -22.32 0.73
CA VAL A 32 -25.09 -22.40 2.18
C VAL A 32 -25.23 -23.84 2.68
N ASP A 33 -26.09 -24.64 2.05
CA ASP A 33 -26.34 -26.03 2.47
C ASP A 33 -25.10 -26.89 2.15
N ALA A 34 -24.53 -26.72 0.95
CA ALA A 34 -23.27 -27.36 0.57
C ALA A 34 -22.12 -26.91 1.48
N PHE A 35 -22.04 -25.62 1.83
CA PHE A 35 -20.99 -25.11 2.72
C PHE A 35 -21.10 -25.63 4.16
N MET A 36 -22.31 -25.75 4.69
CA MET A 36 -22.52 -26.32 6.04
C MET A 36 -22.33 -27.85 6.07
N SER A 37 -22.37 -28.53 4.92
CA SER A 37 -22.11 -29.96 4.81
C SER A 37 -20.63 -30.35 4.81
N LEU A 38 -19.71 -29.37 4.71
CA LEU A 38 -18.26 -29.59 4.79
C LEU A 38 -17.89 -30.13 6.18
N ASP A 39 -16.96 -31.10 6.23
CA ASP A 39 -16.49 -31.75 7.47
C ASP A 39 -16.06 -30.77 8.57
N ASP A 40 -15.53 -29.60 8.17
CA ASP A 40 -15.11 -28.51 9.06
C ASP A 40 -16.27 -27.75 9.73
N ASN A 41 -17.48 -27.82 9.16
CA ASN A 41 -18.64 -27.01 9.52
C ASN A 41 -19.80 -27.84 10.10
N VAL A 42 -19.72 -29.17 10.08
CA VAL A 42 -20.81 -30.07 10.52
C VAL A 42 -21.07 -29.91 12.02
N GLY A 43 -22.30 -29.53 12.36
CA GLY A 43 -22.85 -29.62 13.72
C GLY A 43 -22.57 -28.45 14.66
N ASP A 44 -21.85 -27.41 14.22
CA ASP A 44 -21.51 -26.26 15.07
C ASP A 44 -21.59 -24.91 14.33
N VAL A 45 -22.83 -24.43 14.15
CA VAL A 45 -23.12 -23.16 13.46
C VAL A 45 -22.45 -21.95 14.12
N ASP A 46 -22.36 -21.95 15.45
CA ASP A 46 -21.78 -20.84 16.21
C ASP A 46 -20.28 -20.69 15.95
N LYS A 47 -19.55 -21.81 15.80
CA LYS A 47 -18.14 -21.79 15.40
C LYS A 47 -17.94 -21.23 14.00
N VAL A 48 -18.79 -21.59 13.05
CA VAL A 48 -18.72 -21.12 11.66
C VAL A 48 -18.99 -19.62 11.58
N LEU A 49 -20.04 -19.14 12.24
CA LEU A 49 -20.36 -17.71 12.31
C LEU A 49 -19.22 -16.91 12.96
N LYS A 50 -18.67 -17.40 14.06
CA LYS A 50 -17.53 -16.75 14.72
C LYS A 50 -16.30 -16.67 13.81
N ARG A 51 -16.00 -17.74 13.06
CA ARG A 51 -14.89 -17.74 12.07
C ARG A 51 -15.12 -16.71 10.96
N LEU A 52 -16.35 -16.61 10.45
CA LEU A 52 -16.70 -15.63 9.41
C LEU A 52 -16.61 -14.19 9.94
N ASP A 53 -17.06 -13.93 11.17
CA ASP A 53 -16.92 -12.61 11.82
C ASP A 53 -15.46 -12.22 12.05
N GLU A 54 -14.62 -13.17 12.47
CA GLU A 54 -13.18 -12.98 12.61
C GLU A 54 -12.51 -12.66 11.26
N GLN A 55 -12.87 -13.39 10.19
CA GLN A 55 -12.37 -13.12 8.84
C GLN A 55 -12.85 -11.76 8.33
N HIS A 56 -14.12 -11.42 8.52
CA HIS A 56 -14.69 -10.13 8.15
C HIS A 56 -13.96 -8.97 8.82
N SER A 57 -13.69 -9.09 10.12
CA SER A 57 -12.96 -8.10 10.91
C SER A 57 -11.53 -7.89 10.37
N LYS A 58 -10.83 -8.98 10.01
CA LYS A 58 -9.50 -8.91 9.38
C LYS A 58 -9.55 -8.19 8.04
N TYR A 59 -10.53 -8.48 7.18
CA TYR A 59 -10.69 -7.80 5.90
C TYR A 59 -10.93 -6.30 6.06
N LYS A 60 -11.83 -5.92 6.98
CA LYS A 60 -12.10 -4.50 7.28
C LYS A 60 -10.86 -3.77 7.78
N PHE A 61 -10.06 -4.41 8.63
CA PHE A 61 -8.81 -3.83 9.10
C PHE A 61 -7.81 -3.62 7.94
N MET A 62 -7.64 -4.61 7.07
CA MET A 62 -6.71 -4.49 5.94
C MET A 62 -7.18 -3.47 4.90
N GLU A 63 -8.48 -3.41 4.62
CA GLU A 63 -9.13 -2.38 3.80
C GLU A 63 -8.79 -0.97 4.34
N TYR A 64 -8.99 -0.76 5.63
CA TYR A 64 -8.69 0.52 6.27
C TYR A 64 -7.22 0.93 6.13
N ASN A 65 -6.29 -0.03 6.35
CA ASN A 65 -4.87 0.22 6.20
C ASN A 65 -4.49 0.57 4.75
N LEU A 66 -5.04 -0.15 3.77
CA LEU A 66 -4.78 0.10 2.36
C LEU A 66 -5.32 1.47 1.93
N LEU A 67 -6.53 1.82 2.34
CA LEU A 67 -7.13 3.12 2.07
C LEU A 67 -6.33 4.26 2.70
N SER A 68 -5.83 4.06 3.93
CA SER A 68 -4.99 5.03 4.63
C SER A 68 -3.65 5.24 3.92
N LYS A 69 -2.99 4.15 3.51
CA LYS A 69 -1.76 4.22 2.69
C LYS A 69 -2.00 4.93 1.36
N ARG A 70 -3.09 4.58 0.66
CA ARG A 70 -3.49 5.23 -0.61
C ARG A 70 -3.71 6.73 -0.41
N ARG A 71 -4.39 7.14 0.67
CA ARG A 71 -4.62 8.56 0.99
C ARG A 71 -3.31 9.29 1.24
N ARG A 72 -2.41 8.71 2.04
CA ARG A 72 -1.09 9.30 2.31
C ARG A 72 -0.27 9.49 1.03
N LEU A 73 -0.20 8.46 0.18
CA LEU A 73 0.48 8.57 -1.11
C LEU A 73 -0.12 9.66 -1.99
N LYS A 74 -1.45 9.75 -2.07
CA LYS A 74 -2.14 10.82 -2.81
C LYS A 74 -1.83 12.22 -2.29
N LEU A 75 -1.65 12.38 -0.97
CA LEU A 75 -1.25 13.66 -0.37
C LEU A 75 0.20 14.02 -0.70
N GLN A 76 1.09 13.04 -0.89
CA GLN A 76 2.49 13.25 -1.22
C GLN A 76 2.74 13.56 -2.70
N ILE A 77 1.87 13.10 -3.61
CA ILE A 77 1.98 13.38 -5.05
C ILE A 77 2.12 14.89 -5.36
N PRO A 78 1.23 15.79 -4.90
CA PRO A 78 1.34 17.21 -5.24
C PRO A 78 2.62 17.87 -4.70
N GLU A 79 3.13 17.41 -3.55
CA GLU A 79 4.40 17.89 -2.98
C GLU A 79 5.59 17.55 -3.90
N LEU A 80 5.61 16.33 -4.44
CA LEU A 80 6.62 15.89 -5.40
C LEU A 80 6.51 16.63 -6.73
N GLU A 81 5.28 16.84 -7.22
CA GLU A 81 5.02 17.59 -8.45
C GLU A 81 5.49 19.05 -8.32
N ASN A 82 5.17 19.72 -7.21
CA ASN A 82 5.63 21.07 -6.92
C ASN A 82 7.16 21.16 -6.83
N SER A 83 7.80 20.19 -6.18
CA SER A 83 9.26 20.14 -6.08
C SER A 83 9.91 20.00 -7.47
N LEU A 84 9.33 19.17 -8.34
CA LEU A 84 9.80 18.97 -9.70
C LEU A 84 9.56 20.20 -10.59
N GLU A 85 8.43 20.89 -10.42
CA GLU A 85 8.16 22.16 -11.09
C GLU A 85 9.17 23.23 -10.66
N MET A 86 9.48 23.34 -9.37
CA MET A 86 10.48 24.26 -8.83
C MET A 86 11.87 24.02 -9.46
N ILE A 87 12.31 22.76 -9.53
CA ILE A 87 13.60 22.41 -10.16
C ILE A 87 13.62 22.81 -11.64
N LYS A 88 12.54 22.53 -12.39
CA LYS A 88 12.41 22.95 -13.79
C LYS A 88 12.44 24.47 -13.94
N PHE A 89 11.83 25.21 -13.02
CA PHE A 89 11.87 26.68 -13.00
C PHE A 89 13.31 27.18 -12.80
N LEU A 90 14.02 26.66 -11.79
CA LEU A 90 15.41 27.02 -11.52
C LEU A 90 16.33 26.68 -12.70
N GLN A 91 16.15 25.51 -13.32
CA GLN A 91 16.93 25.08 -14.49
C GLN A 91 16.71 25.99 -15.71
N LYS A 92 15.48 26.47 -15.94
CA LYS A 92 15.22 27.45 -17.01
C LYS A 92 15.90 28.78 -16.76
N GLN A 93 15.99 29.19 -15.50
CA GLN A 93 16.57 30.47 -15.12
C GLN A 93 18.11 30.44 -15.08
N SER A 94 18.73 29.28 -14.79
CA SER A 94 20.20 29.16 -14.85
C SER A 94 20.75 29.47 -16.24
N GLY A 95 20.00 29.15 -17.30
CA GLY A 95 20.36 29.51 -18.68
C GLY A 95 20.23 30.99 -19.03
N LEU A 96 19.61 31.83 -18.18
CA LEU A 96 19.33 33.23 -18.48
C LEU A 96 20.31 34.25 -17.86
N THR A 97 21.31 33.83 -17.07
CA THR A 97 22.29 34.72 -16.38
C THR A 97 21.62 35.87 -15.60
N ARG A 98 20.39 35.68 -15.12
CA ARG A 98 19.63 36.69 -14.37
C ARG A 98 19.55 36.30 -12.90
N GLU A 99 19.74 37.29 -12.04
CA GLU A 99 19.50 37.16 -10.61
C GLU A 99 17.98 37.07 -10.36
N ILE A 100 17.58 36.14 -9.49
CA ILE A 100 16.17 35.89 -9.16
C ILE A 100 15.91 36.42 -7.75
N GLU A 101 14.97 37.34 -7.60
CA GLU A 101 14.45 37.71 -6.28
C GLU A 101 13.42 36.65 -5.85
N MET A 102 13.67 36.02 -4.70
CA MET A 102 12.77 35.01 -4.12
C MET A 102 12.59 35.23 -2.62
N GLN A 103 11.46 34.73 -2.10
CA GLN A 103 11.17 34.77 -0.67
C GLN A 103 11.40 33.38 -0.09
N TYR A 104 12.39 33.26 0.80
CA TYR A 104 12.72 32.02 1.48
C TYR A 104 12.04 31.96 2.84
N MET A 105 11.45 30.82 3.18
CA MET A 105 10.85 30.57 4.48
C MET A 105 11.95 30.19 5.48
N LEU A 106 12.18 31.03 6.49
CA LEU A 106 13.14 30.75 7.56
C LEU A 106 12.48 29.97 8.71
N SER A 107 11.19 30.20 8.93
CA SER A 107 10.31 29.53 9.90
C SER A 107 8.86 29.65 9.42
N ASP A 108 7.90 28.94 10.03
CA ASP A 108 6.51 28.80 9.57
C ASP A 108 5.79 30.13 9.26
N GLN A 109 6.17 31.22 9.93
CA GLN A 109 5.59 32.56 9.72
C GLN A 109 6.63 33.63 9.36
N VAL A 110 7.89 33.25 9.14
CA VAL A 110 8.99 34.19 8.89
C VAL A 110 9.58 33.95 7.51
N TYR A 111 9.46 34.96 6.66
CA TYR A 111 9.96 34.94 5.28
C TYR A 111 11.02 36.02 5.10
N VAL A 112 12.08 35.69 4.37
CA VAL A 112 13.19 36.59 4.05
C VAL A 112 13.25 36.75 2.54
N LYS A 113 13.37 38.00 2.08
CA LYS A 113 13.67 38.30 0.67
C LYS A 113 15.16 38.07 0.42
N ALA A 114 15.46 37.24 -0.58
CA ALA A 114 16.82 36.93 -0.98
C ALA A 114 16.96 37.05 -2.49
N VAL A 115 18.13 37.47 -2.94
CA VAL A 115 18.51 37.48 -4.35
C VAL A 115 19.40 36.27 -4.59
N VAL A 116 18.97 35.37 -5.47
CA VAL A 116 19.69 34.14 -5.78
C VAL A 116 20.41 34.29 -7.11
N PRO A 117 21.74 34.11 -7.16
CA PRO A 117 22.49 34.11 -8.39
C PRO A 117 22.19 32.85 -9.22
N PRO A 118 22.41 32.87 -10.54
CA PRO A 118 22.27 31.70 -11.39
C PRO A 118 23.07 30.52 -10.84
N THR A 119 22.40 29.41 -10.57
CA THR A 119 23.02 28.24 -9.91
C THR A 119 22.62 26.96 -10.65
N ASP A 120 23.59 26.07 -10.88
CA ASP A 120 23.39 24.79 -11.57
C ASP A 120 23.14 23.60 -10.64
N LYS A 121 23.21 23.83 -9.32
CA LYS A 121 23.17 22.79 -8.28
C LYS A 121 22.02 23.02 -7.31
N VAL A 122 21.37 21.93 -6.91
CA VAL A 122 20.32 21.91 -5.88
C VAL A 122 20.68 20.85 -4.84
N CYS A 123 20.49 21.15 -3.57
CA CYS A 123 20.69 20.20 -2.47
C CYS A 123 19.37 19.47 -2.19
N LEU A 124 19.38 18.13 -2.26
CA LEU A 124 18.21 17.29 -1.96
C LEU A 124 18.40 16.62 -0.59
N TRP A 125 17.34 16.56 0.20
CA TRP A 125 17.32 15.79 1.43
C TRP A 125 16.95 14.33 1.11
N LEU A 126 17.92 13.42 1.22
CA LEU A 126 17.75 12.00 0.90
C LEU A 126 17.13 11.17 2.04
N GLY A 127 16.86 11.78 3.19
CA GLY A 127 16.03 11.17 4.22
C GLY A 127 16.64 9.95 4.91
N VAL A 128 17.94 9.94 5.20
CA VAL A 128 18.60 9.06 6.18
C VAL A 128 19.91 9.77 6.61
N SER A 129 20.16 9.89 7.92
CA SER A 129 21.51 10.13 8.43
C SER A 129 22.18 8.78 8.63
N GLU A 130 23.34 8.56 8.01
CA GLU A 130 24.22 7.44 8.35
C GLU A 130 24.48 7.47 9.87
N SER A 131 24.11 6.38 10.54
CA SER A 131 24.45 6.12 11.95
C SER A 131 25.75 5.35 12.05
#